data_AF-A0A5J4E2I8-F1
#
_entry.id   AF-A0A5J4E2I8-F1
#
_cell.length_a   1.000
_cell.length_b   1.000
_cell.length_c   1.000
_cell.angle_alpha   90.00
_cell.angle_beta   90.00
_cell.angle_gamma   90.00
#
_symmetry.space_group_name_H-M   'P 1'
#
loop_
_entity.id
_entity.type
_entity.pdbx_description
1 polymer ?
#
loop_
_entity_poly.entity_id
_entity_poly.type
_entity_poly.pdbx_seq_one_letter_code
_entity_poly.pdbx_strand_id
1 'polypeptide(L)'
;MVGDGINDGPALAAAHVSMAPGSASDVGRLAADLVFLGPRLQPISLALDISRKTQAIIKQNFVLALLYNAIAVPVAVSGLVTPLIAAIAMSSSSLLVVLNALRLHHGNFKLKRQAAKARQHALQFPDAPSLPVTGAGQ
;
A
#
# COMPACT_ATOMS: atom_id res chain seq x y z
N MET A 1 -15.57 0.30 -5.38
CA MET A 1 -16.33 -0.23 -6.54
C MET A 1 -15.38 -0.46 -7.70
N VAL A 2 -15.65 -1.43 -8.56
CA VAL A 2 -14.90 -1.64 -9.80
C VAL A 2 -15.88 -1.73 -10.94
N GLY A 3 -15.66 -0.96 -12.01
CA GLY A 3 -16.62 -0.86 -13.12
C GLY A 3 -16.01 -0.24 -14.36
N ASP A 4 -16.74 -0.31 -15.47
CA ASP A 4 -16.34 0.24 -16.77
C ASP A 4 -16.86 1.67 -17.03
N GLY A 5 -17.77 2.13 -16.16
CA GLY A 5 -18.38 3.46 -16.14
C GLY A 5 -19.43 3.76 -17.19
N ILE A 6 -19.89 2.77 -17.98
CA ILE A 6 -20.99 2.99 -18.93
C ILE A 6 -22.32 3.09 -18.15
N ASN A 7 -22.58 2.09 -17.32
CA ASN A 7 -23.76 2.06 -16.43
C ASN A 7 -23.37 2.27 -14.95
N ASP A 8 -22.09 2.12 -14.66
CA ASP A 8 -21.54 2.09 -13.31
C ASP A 8 -21.07 3.47 -12.81
N GLY A 9 -21.16 4.50 -13.66
CA GLY A 9 -20.63 5.84 -13.39
C GLY A 9 -21.07 6.45 -12.04
N PRO A 10 -22.38 6.53 -11.74
CA PRO A 10 -22.85 7.06 -10.46
C PRO A 10 -22.34 6.28 -9.25
N ALA A 11 -22.20 4.96 -9.39
CA ALA A 11 -21.79 4.09 -8.31
C ALA A 11 -20.24 4.05 -8.15
N LEU A 12 -19.48 4.30 -9.21
CA LEU A 12 -18.04 4.62 -9.13
C LEU A 12 -17.83 5.92 -8.35
N ALA A 13 -18.58 6.98 -8.68
CA ALA A 13 -18.47 8.28 -8.03
C ALA A 13 -18.89 8.25 -6.54
N ALA A 14 -19.84 7.38 -6.17
CA ALA A 14 -20.30 7.23 -4.79
C ALA A 14 -19.42 6.29 -3.93
N ALA A 15 -18.47 5.56 -4.54
CA ALA A 15 -17.66 4.59 -3.81
C ALA A 15 -16.56 5.26 -2.98
N HIS A 16 -16.27 4.73 -1.79
CA HIS A 16 -15.14 5.18 -0.95
C HIS A 16 -13.79 5.11 -1.66
N VAL A 17 -13.63 4.09 -2.51
CA VAL A 17 -12.51 3.93 -3.44
C VAL A 17 -13.07 3.22 -4.68
N SER A 18 -12.77 3.75 -5.84
CA SER A 18 -13.21 3.28 -7.14
C SER A 18 -12.02 2.87 -8.01
N MET A 19 -12.17 1.81 -8.81
CA MET A 19 -11.15 1.39 -9.77
C MET A 19 -11.78 1.07 -11.12
N ALA A 20 -11.10 1.41 -12.22
CA ALA A 20 -11.52 1.06 -13.56
C ALA A 20 -10.37 0.41 -14.35
N PRO A 21 -10.64 -0.57 -15.23
CA PRO A 21 -9.63 -1.05 -16.16
C PRO A 21 -9.26 0.05 -17.17
N GLY A 22 -8.05 0.00 -17.72
CA GLY A 22 -7.62 0.94 -18.76
C GLY A 22 -8.46 0.85 -20.05
N SER A 23 -9.17 -0.26 -20.25
CA SER A 23 -10.14 -0.45 -21.34
C SER A 23 -11.55 0.05 -21.02
N ALA A 24 -11.80 0.61 -19.83
CA ALA A 24 -13.09 1.20 -19.47
C ALA A 24 -13.42 2.39 -20.36
N SER A 25 -14.70 2.79 -20.37
CA SER A 25 -15.14 4.03 -21.03
C SER A 25 -14.40 5.25 -20.49
N ASP A 26 -14.29 6.31 -21.28
CA ASP A 26 -13.63 7.56 -20.85
C ASP A 26 -14.28 8.12 -19.58
N VAL A 27 -15.61 8.04 -19.50
CA VAL A 27 -16.40 8.43 -18.32
C VAL A 27 -16.03 7.55 -17.12
N GLY A 28 -15.88 6.24 -17.30
CA GLY A 28 -15.46 5.33 -16.22
C GLY A 28 -14.06 5.57 -15.71
N ARG A 29 -13.11 5.90 -16.59
CA ARG A 29 -11.74 6.22 -16.19
C ARG A 29 -11.65 7.55 -15.45
N LEU A 30 -12.45 8.55 -15.85
CA LEU A 30 -12.52 9.84 -15.16
C LEU A 30 -13.25 9.76 -13.81
N ALA A 31 -14.23 8.86 -13.69
CA ALA A 31 -14.97 8.65 -12.45
C ALA A 31 -14.22 7.76 -11.44
N ALA A 32 -13.14 7.08 -11.84
CA ALA A 32 -12.40 6.15 -10.99
C ALA A 32 -11.16 6.78 -10.32
N ASP A 33 -10.91 6.44 -9.06
CA ASP A 33 -9.72 6.89 -8.30
C ASP A 33 -8.43 6.21 -8.78
N LEU A 34 -8.54 4.97 -9.28
CA LEU A 34 -7.43 4.17 -9.76
C LEU A 34 -7.75 3.54 -11.11
N VAL A 35 -6.82 3.64 -12.05
CA VAL A 35 -6.90 2.95 -13.34
C VAL A 35 -5.82 1.88 -13.39
N PHE A 36 -6.23 0.61 -13.63
CA PHE A 36 -5.29 -0.50 -13.74
C PHE A 36 -5.19 -1.00 -15.18
N LEU A 37 -4.00 -1.47 -15.55
CA LEU A 37 -3.71 -1.91 -16.92
C LEU A 37 -3.84 -3.42 -17.06
N GLY A 38 -4.37 -3.84 -18.21
CA GLY A 38 -4.52 -5.25 -18.59
C GLY A 38 -5.86 -5.87 -18.16
N PRO A 39 -6.16 -7.07 -18.68
CA PRO A 39 -7.46 -7.72 -18.48
C PRO A 39 -7.60 -8.43 -17.12
N ARG A 40 -6.53 -8.47 -16.33
CA ARG A 40 -6.50 -9.20 -15.05
C ARG A 40 -6.92 -8.30 -13.92
N LEU A 41 -7.69 -8.87 -12.98
CA LEU A 41 -8.10 -8.20 -11.74
C LEU A 41 -7.03 -8.22 -10.63
N GLN A 42 -5.90 -8.89 -10.87
CA GLN A 42 -4.76 -8.94 -9.93
C GLN A 42 -4.29 -7.56 -9.40
N PRO A 43 -4.30 -6.46 -10.18
CA PRO A 43 -3.92 -5.15 -9.66
C PRO A 43 -4.79 -4.66 -8.50
N ILE A 44 -6.04 -5.11 -8.42
CA ILE A 44 -6.96 -4.75 -7.32
C ILE A 44 -6.47 -5.36 -6.01
N SER A 45 -6.14 -6.66 -5.99
CA SER A 45 -5.61 -7.30 -4.78
C SER A 45 -4.26 -6.72 -4.38
N LEU A 46 -3.41 -6.40 -5.36
CA LEU A 46 -2.14 -5.73 -5.11
C LEU A 46 -2.33 -4.34 -4.46
N ALA A 47 -3.29 -3.54 -4.96
CA ALA A 47 -3.59 -2.23 -4.40
C ALA A 47 -4.08 -2.35 -2.95
N LEU A 48 -4.93 -3.32 -2.64
CA LEU A 48 -5.39 -3.60 -1.26
C LEU A 48 -4.23 -4.02 -0.35
N ASP A 49 -3.35 -4.90 -0.82
CA ASP A 49 -2.19 -5.35 -0.05
C ASP A 49 -1.22 -4.21 0.24
N ILE A 50 -0.96 -3.35 -0.76
CA ILE A 50 -0.11 -2.16 -0.59
C ILE A 50 -0.78 -1.22 0.42
N SER A 51 -2.07 -0.92 0.27
CA SER A 51 -2.82 -0.04 1.17
C SER A 51 -2.72 -0.52 2.63
N ARG A 52 -2.95 -1.81 2.89
CA ARG A 52 -2.83 -2.39 4.26
C ARG A 52 -1.43 -2.23 4.84
N LYS A 53 -0.39 -2.47 4.05
CA LYS A 53 1.00 -2.31 4.50
C LYS A 53 1.35 -0.84 4.74
N THR A 54 0.91 0.06 3.88
CA THR A 54 1.07 1.51 4.06
C THR A 54 0.41 1.97 5.35
N GLN A 55 -0.81 1.51 5.64
CA GLN A 55 -1.51 1.81 6.90
C GLN A 55 -0.72 1.36 8.14
N ALA A 56 -0.10 0.18 8.10
CA ALA A 56 0.75 -0.29 9.20
C ALA A 56 1.98 0.61 9.41
N ILE A 57 2.63 1.07 8.32
CA ILE A 57 3.77 1.98 8.39
C ILE A 57 3.35 3.36 8.92
N ILE A 58 2.20 3.89 8.47
CA ILE A 58 1.66 5.16 8.97
C ILE A 58 1.45 5.08 10.48
N LYS A 59 0.83 4.01 10.98
CA LYS A 59 0.66 3.81 12.43
C LYS A 59 1.99 3.78 13.18
N GLN A 60 3.01 3.13 12.63
CA GLN A 60 4.36 3.14 13.22
C GLN A 60 4.96 4.55 13.27
N ASN A 61 4.80 5.34 12.21
CA ASN A 61 5.29 6.72 12.16
C ASN A 61 4.57 7.61 13.18
N PHE A 62 3.26 7.42 13.36
CA PHE A 62 2.50 8.13 14.41
C PHE A 62 2.99 7.77 15.82
N VAL A 63 3.26 6.49 16.09
CA VAL A 63 3.83 6.07 17.38
C VAL A 63 5.20 6.69 17.62
N LEU A 64 6.08 6.68 16.61
CA LEU A 64 7.40 7.33 16.70
C LEU A 64 7.27 8.84 16.96
N ALA A 65 6.37 9.52 16.25
CA ALA A 65 6.13 10.95 16.44
C ALA A 65 5.57 11.26 17.84
N LEU A 66 4.67 10.43 18.35
CA LEU A 66 4.12 10.59 19.70
C LEU A 66 5.19 10.39 20.77
N LEU A 67 5.99 9.33 20.66
CA LEU A 67 7.10 9.06 21.60
C LEU A 67 8.13 10.19 21.58
N TYR A 68 8.48 10.67 20.39
CA TYR A 68 9.38 11.81 20.23
C TYR A 68 8.85 13.05 20.97
N ASN A 69 7.60 13.44 20.72
CA ASN A 69 7.01 14.62 21.35
C ASN A 69 6.82 14.43 22.87
N ALA A 70 6.47 13.23 23.32
CA ALA A 70 6.30 12.91 24.74
C ALA A 70 7.60 13.07 25.53
N ILE A 71 8.76 12.90 24.91
CA ILE A 71 10.07 13.12 25.54
C ILE A 71 10.54 14.56 25.30
N ALA A 72 10.44 15.05 24.06
CA ALA A 72 10.97 16.35 23.68
C ALA A 72 10.29 17.50 24.42
N VAL A 73 8.96 17.43 24.61
CA VAL A 73 8.20 18.52 25.26
C VAL A 73 8.59 18.70 26.73
N PRO A 74 8.59 17.66 27.61
CA PRO A 74 9.04 17.81 28.99
C PRO A 74 10.49 18.30 29.10
N VAL A 75 11.40 17.78 28.27
CA VAL A 75 12.81 18.20 28.29
C VAL A 75 12.95 19.66 27.85
N ALA A 76 12.18 20.10 26.85
CA ALA A 76 12.15 21.50 26.44
C ALA A 76 11.61 22.42 27.55
N VAL A 77 10.53 22.02 28.23
CA VAL A 77 9.96 22.78 29.36
C VAL A 77 10.95 22.86 30.53
N SER A 78 11.77 21.83 30.76
CA SER A 78 12.81 21.84 31.79
C SER A 78 14.02 22.76 31.46
N GLY A 79 14.05 23.38 30.28
CA GLY A 79 15.12 24.30 29.86
C GLY A 79 16.42 23.61 29.44
N LEU A 80 16.43 22.27 29.30
CA LEU A 80 17.62 21.46 29.01
C LEU A 80 17.90 21.31 27.49
N VAL A 81 17.01 21.77 26.62
CA VAL A 81 17.15 21.63 25.16
C VAL A 81 17.75 22.90 24.56
N THR A 82 18.96 22.77 24.00
CA THR A 82 19.54 23.84 23.18
C THR A 82 18.95 23.82 21.76
N PRO A 83 18.90 24.96 21.05
CA PRO A 83 18.41 25.03 19.67
C PRO A 83 19.09 24.03 18.72
N LEU A 84 20.38 23.75 18.95
CA LEU A 84 21.14 22.77 18.17
C LEU A 84 20.61 21.35 18.35
N ILE A 85 20.33 20.94 19.59
CA ILE A 85 19.79 19.60 19.89
C ILE A 85 18.41 19.46 19.25
N ALA A 86 17.56 20.48 19.36
CA ALA A 86 16.24 20.49 18.73
C ALA A 86 16.31 20.32 17.20
N ALA A 87 17.25 21.01 16.53
CA ALA A 87 17.42 20.93 15.09
C ALA A 87 17.85 19.52 14.61
N ILE A 88 18.80 18.90 15.32
CA ILE A 88 19.27 17.54 15.02
C ILE A 88 18.15 16.52 15.26
N ALA A 89 17.43 16.66 16.38
CA ALA A 89 16.32 15.80 16.76
C ALA A 89 15.17 15.87 15.74
N MET A 90 14.82 17.08 15.29
CA MET A 90 13.79 17.28 14.26
C MET A 90 14.18 16.68 12.90
N SER A 91 15.44 16.87 12.47
CA SER A 91 15.94 16.31 11.20
C SER A 91 16.05 14.79 11.23
N SER A 92 16.57 14.21 12.33
CA SER A 92 16.70 12.76 12.48
C SER A 92 15.35 12.05 12.52
N SER A 93 14.33 12.65 13.16
CA SER A 93 12.96 12.13 13.17
C SER A 93 12.38 12.03 11.75
N SER A 94 12.56 13.07 10.93
CA SER A 94 12.14 13.05 9.53
C SER A 94 12.82 11.93 8.73
N LEU A 95 14.14 11.76 8.92
CA LEU A 95 14.89 10.70 8.26
C LEU A 95 14.39 9.29 8.65
N LEU A 96 14.12 9.07 9.94
CA LEU A 96 13.57 7.78 10.42
C LEU A 96 12.21 7.46 9.80
N VAL A 97 11.32 8.45 9.70
CA VAL A 97 10.00 8.30 9.07
C VAL A 97 10.13 7.94 7.58
N VAL A 98 11.04 8.60 6.86
CA VAL A 98 11.31 8.30 5.44
C VAL A 98 11.89 6.90 5.28
N LEU A 99 12.88 6.52 6.10
CA LEU A 99 13.47 5.17 6.06
C LEU A 99 12.42 4.09 6.37
N ASN A 100 11.51 4.34 7.32
CA ASN A 100 10.43 3.41 7.62
C ASN A 100 9.43 3.29 6.45
N ALA A 101 9.12 4.40 5.77
CA ALA A 101 8.29 4.39 4.56
C ALA A 101 8.92 3.59 3.41
N LEU A 102 10.25 3.69 3.21
CA LEU A 102 10.97 2.94 2.18
C LEU A 102 10.94 1.41 2.39
N ARG A 103 10.61 0.93 3.60
CA ARG A 103 10.43 -0.51 3.85
C ARG A 103 9.27 -1.11 3.05
N LEU A 104 8.28 -0.29 2.69
CA LEU A 104 7.15 -0.71 1.83
C LEU A 104 7.63 -1.22 0.46
N HIS A 105 8.61 -0.54 -0.13
CA HIS A 105 9.14 -0.87 -1.45
C HIS A 105 9.86 -2.23 -1.47
N HIS A 106 10.57 -2.57 -0.41
CA HIS A 106 11.32 -3.83 -0.30
C HIS A 106 10.42 -5.06 -0.09
N GLY A 107 9.23 -4.88 0.51
CA GLY A 107 8.25 -5.96 0.68
C GLY A 107 7.68 -6.48 -0.66
N ASN A 108 7.62 -5.63 -1.69
CA ASN A 108 7.10 -5.99 -3.01
C ASN A 108 8.05 -6.88 -3.82
N PHE A 109 9.35 -6.90 -3.49
CA PHE A 109 10.33 -7.75 -4.16
C PHE A 109 10.11 -9.24 -3.86
N LYS A 110 9.60 -9.57 -2.67
CA LYS A 110 9.27 -10.95 -2.29
C LYS A 110 8.06 -11.50 -3.05
N LEU A 111 7.01 -10.68 -3.23
CA LEU A 111 5.81 -11.06 -3.98
C LEU A 111 6.11 -11.25 -5.48
N LYS A 112 6.91 -10.36 -6.09
CA LYS A 112 7.37 -10.55 -7.48
C LYS A 112 8.19 -11.83 -7.66
N ARG A 113 9.08 -12.14 -6.71
CA ARG A 113 9.87 -13.40 -6.74
C ARG A 113 8.99 -14.65 -6.58
N GLN A 114 7.98 -14.61 -5.71
CA GLN A 114 7.06 -15.73 -5.51
C GLN A 114 6.17 -15.97 -6.73
N ALA A 115 5.63 -14.91 -7.33
CA ALA A 115 4.84 -15.01 -8.56
C ALA A 115 5.69 -15.48 -9.75
N ALA A 116 6.95 -15.02 -9.86
CA ALA A 116 7.89 -15.50 -10.87
C ALA A 116 8.22 -16.99 -10.69
N LYS A 117 8.42 -17.44 -9.43
CA LYS A 117 8.70 -18.84 -9.10
C LYS A 117 7.49 -19.76 -9.35
N ALA A 118 6.27 -19.30 -9.03
CA ALA A 118 5.03 -20.02 -9.30
C ALA A 118 4.75 -20.14 -10.81
N ARG A 119 5.02 -19.07 -11.57
CA ARG A 119 4.91 -19.08 -13.04
C ARG A 119 5.95 -20.01 -13.68
N GLN A 120 7.19 -20.03 -13.18
CA GLN A 120 8.20 -20.98 -13.63
C GLN A 120 7.78 -22.43 -13.37
N HIS A 121 7.26 -22.73 -12.17
CA HIS A 121 6.76 -24.07 -11.85
C HIS A 121 5.59 -24.50 -12.74
N ALA A 122 4.65 -23.59 -13.04
CA ALA A 122 3.52 -23.87 -13.94
C ALA A 122 3.94 -24.06 -15.42
N LEU A 123 5.01 -23.40 -15.86
CA LEU A 123 5.57 -23.59 -17.21
C LEU A 123 6.43 -24.86 -17.32
N GLN A 124 6.94 -25.36 -16.20
CA GLN A 124 7.80 -26.55 -16.13
C GLN A 124 6.99 -27.85 -16.05
N PHE A 125 5.70 -27.78 -15.67
CA PHE A 125 4.75 -28.90 -15.62
C PHE A 125 3.41 -28.53 -16.27
N PRO A 126 3.32 -28.54 -17.61
CA PRO A 126 2.11 -28.10 -18.34
C PRO A 126 0.88 -29.01 -18.10
N ASP A 127 1.08 -30.29 -17.76
CA ASP A 127 0.00 -31.28 -17.58
C ASP A 127 -0.19 -31.73 -16.12
N ALA A 128 0.30 -30.97 -15.14
CA ALA A 128 0.05 -31.31 -13.73
C ALA A 128 -1.46 -31.15 -13.42
N PRO A 129 -2.14 -32.17 -12.86
CA PRO A 129 -3.54 -32.06 -12.48
C PRO A 129 -3.69 -30.88 -11.53
N SER A 130 -4.67 -30.01 -11.79
CA SER A 130 -4.93 -28.82 -10.98
C SER A 130 -5.04 -29.23 -9.53
N LEU A 131 -4.05 -28.84 -8.72
CA LEU A 131 -4.08 -29.06 -7.28
C LEU A 131 -5.42 -28.53 -6.76
N PRO A 132 -6.17 -29.32 -5.97
CA PRO A 132 -7.39 -28.83 -5.37
C PRO A 132 -7.01 -27.62 -4.52
N VAL A 133 -7.54 -26.45 -4.90
CA VAL A 133 -7.67 -25.30 -4.01
C VAL A 133 -8.70 -25.69 -2.96
N THR A 134 -8.26 -26.50 -2.00
CA THR A 134 -9.06 -26.88 -0.84
C THR A 134 -9.21 -25.64 0.03
N GLY A 135 -10.47 -25.33 0.34
CA GLY A 135 -10.93 -24.06 0.86
C GLY A 135 -10.43 -23.70 2.26
N ALA A 136 -10.38 -22.39 2.49
CA ALA A 136 -10.48 -21.79 3.81
C ALA A 136 -11.69 -20.86 3.79
N GLY A 137 -12.84 -21.49 4.03
CA GLY A 137 -14.16 -20.89 4.16
C GLY A 137 -15.00 -21.81 5.01
N GLN A 138 -14.61 -21.96 6.28
CA GLN A 138 -15.47 -22.06 7.47
C GLN A 138 -14.70 -21.41 8.62
#